data_AF-A0A6H0KNT4-F1
#
_entry.id   AF-A0A6H0KNT4-F1
#
_cell.length_a   1.000
_cell.length_b   1.000
_cell.length_c   1.000
_cell.angle_alpha   90.00
_cell.angle_beta   90.00
_cell.angle_gamma   90.00
#
_symmetry.space_group_name_H-M   'P 1'
#
loop_
_entity.id
_entity.type
_entity.pdbx_description
1 polymer ?
#
loop_
_entity_poly.entity_id
_entity_poly.type
_entity_poly.pdbx_seq_one_letter_code
_entity_poly.pdbx_strand_id
1 'polypeptide(L)'
;MTGPIATIGDMHTCPMVTGVVPHVGGPIIGPGCPGVTINGKPVALMGDMCTCSGPPDTIVTGCPGITVNGKPIATIGDMTAHGGVIVTGCPGVAISTATPVPPVMIPISQIPFPKISAPNRMKAVLTGKGKQLKEAEARQELIRDMSNTPTPSIFNLQWIRKETPIQEGYSKEILVLHADTNGYAEGETVQLSVHATQGDEQIIKEFSGVVKNGSIDIEWEVDTDSVKP
;
A
#
# COMPACT_ATOMS: atom_id res chain seq x y z
N MET A 1 5.75 -7.03 12.43
CA MET A 1 4.77 -7.25 13.50
C MET A 1 3.45 -6.58 13.14
N THR A 2 2.38 -6.80 13.90
CA THR A 2 1.06 -6.16 13.74
C THR A 2 0.78 -5.30 14.96
N GLY A 3 0.30 -4.07 14.75
CA GLY A 3 0.13 -3.10 15.82
C GLY A 3 -0.04 -1.67 15.33
N PRO A 4 -0.17 -0.70 16.24
CA PRO A 4 -0.27 0.72 15.90
C PRO A 4 0.90 1.21 15.05
N ILE A 5 0.62 2.04 14.06
CA ILE A 5 1.64 2.61 13.16
C ILE A 5 2.47 3.64 13.91
N ALA A 6 3.79 3.58 13.76
CA ALA A 6 4.71 4.58 14.30
C ALA A 6 4.82 5.79 13.36
N THR A 7 4.95 6.97 13.94
CA THR A 7 5.13 8.25 13.25
C THR A 7 6.38 8.96 13.75
N ILE A 8 6.83 9.98 13.02
CA ILE A 8 7.95 10.82 13.47
C ILE A 8 7.63 11.43 14.84
N GLY A 9 8.56 11.27 15.78
CA GLY A 9 8.43 11.66 17.17
C GLY A 9 7.90 10.56 18.11
N ASP A 10 7.51 9.39 17.61
CA ASP A 10 7.23 8.23 18.46
C ASP A 10 8.52 7.66 19.06
N MET A 11 8.43 7.01 20.22
CA MET A 11 9.58 6.62 21.02
C MET A 11 10.03 5.20 20.72
N HIS A 12 11.35 4.99 20.76
CA HIS A 12 11.95 3.67 20.89
C HIS A 12 12.63 3.52 22.26
N THR A 13 12.84 2.27 22.69
CA THR A 13 13.73 1.92 23.79
C THR A 13 15.01 1.33 23.22
N CYS A 14 16.15 1.60 23.86
CA CYS A 14 17.46 1.09 23.44
C CYS A 14 18.15 0.38 24.61
N PRO A 15 18.43 -0.93 24.51
CA PRO A 15 19.10 -1.69 25.56
C PRO A 15 20.63 -1.66 25.47
N MET A 16 21.18 -1.06 24.42
CA MET A 16 22.62 -1.07 24.15
C MET A 16 23.40 -0.25 25.20
N VAL A 17 24.68 -0.55 25.32
CA VAL A 17 25.61 0.13 26.23
C VAL A 17 26.90 0.40 25.49
N THR A 18 27.46 1.60 25.63
CA THR A 18 28.81 1.91 25.17
C THR A 18 29.76 1.93 26.36
N GLY A 19 30.53 0.86 26.53
CA GLY A 19 31.41 0.66 27.69
C GLY A 19 30.61 0.55 28.98
N VAL A 20 30.59 1.63 29.78
CA VAL A 20 29.81 1.73 31.04
C VAL A 20 28.60 2.64 30.92
N VAL A 21 28.42 3.33 29.79
CA VAL A 21 27.34 4.30 29.59
C VAL A 21 26.15 3.60 28.91
N PRO A 22 25.01 3.43 29.60
CA PRO A 22 23.83 2.85 28.98
C PRO A 22 23.25 3.82 27.95
N HIS A 23 22.81 3.27 26.82
CA HIS A 23 22.01 4.03 25.89
C HIS A 23 20.62 4.28 26.49
N VAL A 24 19.97 5.32 25.99
CA VAL A 24 18.58 5.64 26.31
C VAL A 24 17.89 5.94 25.00
N GLY A 25 16.83 5.18 24.71
CA GLY A 25 16.04 5.38 23.52
C GLY A 25 15.27 6.71 23.55
N GLY A 26 15.04 7.26 22.37
CA GLY A 26 14.37 8.54 22.17
C GLY A 26 13.46 8.52 20.93
N PRO A 27 12.95 9.68 20.51
CA PRO A 27 12.04 9.77 19.37
C PRO A 27 12.66 9.32 18.04
N ILE A 28 11.80 8.81 17.15
CA ILE A 28 12.08 8.62 15.73
C ILE A 28 12.20 10.02 15.10
N ILE A 29 13.29 10.27 14.38
CA ILE A 29 13.62 11.56 13.75
C ILE A 29 13.49 11.56 12.23
N GLY A 30 13.41 10.38 11.60
CA GLY A 30 13.02 10.25 10.21
C GLY A 30 14.14 9.90 9.24
N PRO A 31 13.97 10.22 7.94
CA PRO A 31 13.09 11.25 7.40
C PRO A 31 11.58 10.92 7.35
N GLY A 32 11.17 9.66 7.56
CA GLY A 32 9.78 9.25 7.37
C GLY A 32 9.32 9.46 5.92
N CYS A 33 8.01 9.50 5.71
CA CYS A 33 7.43 9.87 4.43
C CYS A 33 6.50 11.09 4.55
N PRO A 34 6.95 12.30 4.17
CA PRO A 34 6.12 13.51 4.25
C PRO A 34 4.82 13.46 3.46
N GLY A 35 4.76 12.66 2.38
CA GLY A 35 3.55 12.47 1.58
C GLY A 35 2.50 11.56 2.22
N VAL A 36 2.87 10.81 3.27
CA VAL A 36 1.96 9.89 3.98
C VAL A 36 1.98 10.27 5.45
N THR A 37 0.93 10.95 5.89
CA THR A 37 0.83 11.47 7.26
C THR A 37 -0.32 10.83 8.02
N ILE A 38 -0.11 10.61 9.32
CA ILE A 38 -1.15 10.23 10.27
C ILE A 38 -1.19 11.32 11.34
N ASN A 39 -2.36 11.93 11.53
CA ASN A 39 -2.54 13.07 12.44
C ASN A 39 -1.54 14.22 12.18
N GLY A 40 -1.22 14.46 10.90
CA GLY A 40 -0.28 15.52 10.49
C GLY A 40 1.20 15.19 10.72
N LYS A 41 1.53 14.00 11.23
CA LYS A 41 2.91 13.53 11.39
C LYS A 41 3.27 12.53 10.28
N PRO A 42 4.46 12.64 9.66
CA PRO A 42 4.92 11.65 8.69
C PRO A 42 4.98 10.25 9.30
N VAL A 43 4.58 9.24 8.52
CA VAL A 43 4.71 7.82 8.91
C VAL A 43 6.19 7.45 8.97
N ALA A 44 6.58 6.73 10.02
CA ALA A 44 7.92 6.17 10.17
C ALA A 44 8.08 4.89 9.35
N LEU A 45 9.23 4.72 8.72
CA LEU A 45 9.56 3.62 7.82
C LEU A 45 10.78 2.86 8.31
N MET A 46 10.92 1.61 7.85
CA MET A 46 12.18 0.89 7.99
C MET A 46 13.33 1.70 7.39
N GLY A 47 14.42 1.82 8.16
CA GLY A 47 15.58 2.64 7.84
C GLY A 47 15.52 4.08 8.36
N ASP A 48 14.41 4.52 8.97
CA ASP A 48 14.40 5.80 9.67
C ASP A 48 15.25 5.74 10.93
N MET A 49 15.84 6.90 11.28
CA MET A 49 16.68 7.04 12.45
C MET A 49 15.88 7.38 13.70
N CYS A 50 16.41 7.00 14.85
CA CYS A 50 15.93 7.37 16.17
C CYS A 50 17.04 8.05 16.97
N THR A 51 16.70 9.07 17.77
CA THR A 51 17.67 9.65 18.70
C THR A 51 17.96 8.65 19.83
N CYS A 52 19.22 8.49 20.18
CA CYS A 52 19.66 7.63 21.26
C CYS A 52 20.72 8.35 22.10
N SER A 53 20.82 8.04 23.39
CA SER A 53 21.97 8.50 24.22
C SER A 53 23.22 7.68 23.89
N GLY A 54 23.70 7.87 22.68
CA GLY A 54 24.76 7.14 21.98
C GLY A 54 24.76 7.59 20.51
N PRO A 55 25.36 6.83 19.57
CA PRO A 55 25.09 7.05 18.15
C PRO A 55 23.58 6.98 17.85
N PRO A 56 23.06 7.62 16.80
CA PRO A 56 21.67 7.42 16.38
C PRO A 56 21.38 5.95 16.10
N ASP A 57 20.20 5.48 16.51
CA ASP A 57 19.73 4.14 16.22
C ASP A 57 18.93 4.14 14.90
N THR A 58 18.70 2.98 14.29
CA THR A 58 17.97 2.84 13.03
C THR A 58 16.91 1.76 13.13
N ILE A 59 15.71 2.00 12.62
CA ILE A 59 14.65 0.99 12.55
C ILE A 59 15.04 -0.06 11.50
N VAL A 60 15.09 -1.34 11.88
CA VAL A 60 15.53 -2.45 11.01
C VAL A 60 14.44 -3.43 10.64
N THR A 61 13.26 -3.35 11.26
CA THR A 61 12.08 -4.12 10.84
C THR A 61 10.88 -3.22 10.61
N GLY A 62 9.91 -3.72 9.85
CA GLY A 62 8.63 -3.07 9.60
C GLY A 62 7.58 -4.10 9.16
N CYS A 63 6.41 -3.64 8.79
CA CYS A 63 5.37 -4.50 8.20
C CYS A 63 5.66 -4.73 6.70
N PRO A 64 6.02 -5.96 6.27
CA PRO A 64 6.41 -6.22 4.88
C PRO A 64 5.24 -6.10 3.90
N GLY A 65 4.00 -6.31 4.36
CA GLY A 65 2.80 -6.25 3.51
C GLY A 65 2.32 -4.83 3.20
N ILE A 66 2.84 -3.81 3.88
CA ILE A 66 2.45 -2.42 3.67
C ILE A 66 3.71 -1.58 3.55
N THR A 67 4.01 -1.15 2.33
CA THR A 67 5.19 -0.36 2.01
C THR A 67 4.80 1.04 1.54
N VAL A 68 5.67 2.00 1.84
CA VAL A 68 5.61 3.36 1.30
C VAL A 68 6.95 3.63 0.63
N ASN A 69 6.92 3.96 -0.66
CA ASN A 69 8.13 4.11 -1.49
C ASN A 69 9.05 2.87 -1.43
N GLY A 70 8.46 1.68 -1.41
CA GLY A 70 9.20 0.41 -1.32
C GLY A 70 9.79 0.10 0.06
N LYS A 71 9.59 0.95 1.06
CA LYS A 71 10.05 0.72 2.45
C LYS A 71 8.88 0.27 3.33
N PRO A 72 9.02 -0.82 4.10
CA PRO A 72 8.03 -1.25 5.09
C PRO A 72 7.68 -0.16 6.10
N ILE A 73 6.39 -0.01 6.44
CA ILE A 73 5.93 0.88 7.51
C ILE A 73 6.36 0.33 8.87
N ALA A 74 6.86 1.19 9.75
CA ALA A 74 7.21 0.83 11.12
C ALA A 74 5.97 0.87 12.05
N THR A 75 5.92 -0.08 12.98
CA THR A 75 4.85 -0.30 13.96
C THR A 75 5.43 -0.51 15.36
N ILE A 76 4.59 -0.39 16.39
CA ILE A 76 5.00 -0.75 17.76
C ILE A 76 5.53 -2.19 17.78
N GLY A 77 6.69 -2.38 18.42
CA GLY A 77 7.39 -3.64 18.53
C GLY A 77 8.46 -3.85 17.45
N ASP A 78 8.47 -3.07 16.37
CA ASP A 78 9.53 -3.20 15.36
C ASP A 78 10.91 -2.85 15.94
N MET A 79 11.90 -3.64 15.52
CA MET A 79 13.24 -3.66 16.08
C MET A 79 14.09 -2.52 15.53
N THR A 80 15.06 -2.10 16.34
CA THR A 80 16.10 -1.15 15.96
C THR A 80 17.48 -1.82 15.95
N ALA A 81 18.45 -1.19 15.27
CA ALA A 81 19.80 -1.72 15.06
C ALA A 81 20.57 -1.94 16.38
N HIS A 82 20.29 -1.14 17.41
CA HIS A 82 20.85 -1.33 18.75
C HIS A 82 20.15 -2.43 19.56
N GLY A 83 19.29 -3.24 18.93
CA GLY A 83 18.52 -4.30 19.59
C GLY A 83 17.33 -3.79 20.39
N GLY A 84 16.96 -2.52 20.19
CA GLY A 84 15.81 -1.89 20.79
C GLY A 84 14.51 -2.16 20.04
N VAL A 85 13.42 -1.56 20.52
CA VAL A 85 12.10 -1.65 19.88
C VAL A 85 11.36 -0.32 19.94
N ILE A 86 10.50 -0.09 18.95
CA ILE A 86 9.54 1.02 18.98
C ILE A 86 8.46 0.72 20.03
N VAL A 87 8.19 1.66 20.93
CA VAL A 87 7.28 1.48 22.06
C VAL A 87 6.04 2.37 22.02
N THR A 88 6.03 3.41 21.17
CA THR A 88 4.82 4.21 20.93
C THR A 88 4.48 4.27 19.45
N GLY A 89 3.21 4.55 19.18
CA GLY A 89 2.65 4.70 17.85
C GLY A 89 1.35 5.49 17.92
N CYS A 90 0.82 5.85 16.77
CA CYS A 90 -0.40 6.63 16.69
C CYS A 90 -1.63 5.82 17.15
N PRO A 91 -2.39 6.30 18.16
CA PRO A 91 -3.63 5.66 18.56
C PRO A 91 -4.65 5.63 17.42
N GLY A 92 -5.42 4.54 17.33
CA GLY A 92 -6.53 4.40 16.38
C GLY A 92 -6.14 4.01 14.95
N VAL A 93 -4.85 3.94 14.62
CA VAL A 93 -4.36 3.47 13.32
C VAL A 93 -3.39 2.31 13.52
N ALA A 94 -3.81 1.11 13.15
CA ALA A 94 -3.03 -0.11 13.34
C ALA A 94 -3.04 -0.98 12.09
N ILE A 95 -1.92 -1.67 11.87
CA ILE A 95 -1.77 -2.67 10.81
C ILE A 95 -1.96 -4.05 11.44
N SER A 96 -2.87 -4.83 10.86
CA SER A 96 -3.09 -6.23 11.21
C SER A 96 -2.73 -7.13 10.03
N THR A 97 -2.41 -8.39 10.30
CA THR A 97 -2.31 -9.46 9.30
C THR A 97 -3.72 -9.83 8.89
N ALA A 98 -4.37 -8.96 8.12
CA ALA A 98 -5.60 -9.35 7.45
C ALA A 98 -5.23 -10.37 6.38
N THR A 99 -5.86 -11.54 6.42
CA THR A 99 -6.10 -12.32 5.19
C THR A 99 -6.63 -11.34 4.14
N PRO A 100 -6.16 -11.38 2.87
CA PRO A 100 -6.65 -10.47 1.83
C PRO A 100 -8.18 -10.48 1.85
N VAL A 101 -8.78 -9.42 2.38
CA VAL A 101 -10.20 -9.21 2.22
C VAL A 101 -10.31 -8.69 0.80
N PRO A 102 -10.94 -9.41 -0.13
CA PRO A 102 -11.09 -8.90 -1.47
C PRO A 102 -11.72 -7.51 -1.35
N PRO A 103 -11.15 -6.47 -1.99
CA PRO A 103 -11.70 -5.15 -1.89
C PRO A 103 -13.16 -5.21 -2.37
N VAL A 104 -14.11 -5.02 -1.46
CA VAL A 104 -15.53 -4.86 -1.81
C VAL A 104 -15.69 -3.42 -2.27
N MET A 105 -15.02 -3.07 -3.37
CA MET A 105 -15.25 -1.80 -4.05
C MET A 105 -16.39 -2.01 -5.02
N ILE A 106 -17.51 -1.34 -4.77
CA ILE A 106 -18.57 -1.21 -5.75
C ILE A 106 -18.05 -0.23 -6.80
N PRO A 107 -17.96 -0.59 -8.09
CA PRO A 107 -17.53 0.36 -9.11
C PRO A 107 -18.46 1.57 -9.12
N ILE A 108 -17.95 2.76 -9.44
CA ILE A 108 -18.72 4.01 -9.39
C ILE A 108 -20.01 3.90 -10.24
N SER A 109 -19.97 3.13 -11.33
CA SER A 109 -21.12 2.81 -12.19
C SER A 109 -22.25 2.06 -11.48
N GLN A 110 -21.94 1.29 -10.42
CA GLN A 110 -22.89 0.52 -9.62
C GLN A 110 -23.31 1.24 -8.32
N ILE A 111 -22.82 2.46 -8.07
CA ILE A 111 -23.26 3.25 -6.91
C ILE A 111 -24.73 3.66 -7.11
N PRO A 112 -25.64 3.33 -6.17
CA PRO A 112 -27.06 3.65 -6.29
C PRO A 112 -27.32 5.14 -6.00
N PHE A 113 -27.12 5.98 -7.00
CA PHE A 113 -27.46 7.40 -6.89
C PHE A 113 -28.98 7.60 -6.73
N PRO A 114 -29.43 8.41 -5.75
CA PRO A 114 -30.84 8.61 -5.48
C PRO A 114 -31.53 9.33 -6.64
N LYS A 115 -32.65 8.78 -7.13
CA LYS A 115 -33.53 9.45 -8.09
C LYS A 115 -34.59 10.25 -7.35
N ILE A 116 -34.69 11.54 -7.64
CA ILE A 116 -35.73 12.38 -7.04
C ILE A 116 -37.05 12.15 -7.80
N SER A 117 -38.08 11.70 -7.10
CA SER A 117 -39.42 11.53 -7.67
C SER A 117 -40.04 12.89 -8.06
N ALA A 118 -40.91 12.90 -9.07
CA ALA A 118 -41.55 14.13 -9.54
C ALA A 118 -42.24 14.97 -8.42
N PRO A 119 -42.94 14.37 -7.43
CA PRO A 119 -43.53 15.13 -6.32
C PRO A 119 -42.47 15.84 -5.46
N ASN A 120 -41.35 15.16 -5.19
CA ASN A 120 -40.26 15.72 -4.40
C ASN A 120 -39.47 16.78 -5.16
N ARG A 121 -39.34 16.63 -6.48
CA ARG A 121 -38.75 17.65 -7.37
C ARG A 121 -39.59 18.92 -7.36
N MET A 122 -40.92 18.80 -7.48
CA MET A 122 -41.83 19.95 -7.39
C MET A 122 -41.78 20.61 -6.00
N LYS A 123 -41.80 19.82 -4.93
CA LYS A 123 -41.67 20.34 -3.56
C LYS A 123 -40.35 21.10 -3.34
N ALA A 124 -39.25 20.64 -3.93
CA ALA A 124 -37.97 21.35 -3.87
C ALA A 124 -38.01 22.70 -4.60
N VAL A 125 -38.68 22.78 -5.76
CA VAL A 125 -38.87 24.06 -6.48
C VAL A 125 -39.73 25.02 -5.67
N LEU A 126 -40.86 24.54 -5.13
CA LEU A 126 -41.79 25.35 -4.32
C LEU A 126 -41.18 25.87 -3.02
N THR A 127 -40.23 25.12 -2.44
CA THR A 127 -39.51 25.52 -1.22
C THR A 127 -38.25 26.36 -1.51
N GLY A 128 -38.05 26.79 -2.76
CA GLY A 128 -36.90 27.61 -3.18
C GLY A 128 -35.58 26.84 -3.34
N LYS A 129 -35.59 25.51 -3.13
CA LYS A 129 -34.41 24.63 -3.24
C LYS A 129 -34.21 24.02 -4.63
N GLY A 130 -35.01 24.41 -5.64
CA GLY A 130 -34.92 23.88 -7.00
C GLY A 130 -33.55 24.06 -7.65
N LYS A 131 -32.85 25.17 -7.38
CA LYS A 131 -31.48 25.42 -7.87
C LYS A 131 -30.47 24.42 -7.31
N GLN A 132 -30.52 24.18 -6.00
CA GLN A 132 -29.66 23.20 -5.31
C GLN A 132 -29.91 21.78 -5.83
N LEU A 133 -31.17 21.44 -6.11
CA LEU A 133 -31.55 20.15 -6.66
C LEU A 133 -30.95 19.94 -8.06
N LYS A 134 -31.08 20.95 -8.93
CA LYS A 134 -30.54 20.91 -10.29
C LYS A 134 -29.01 20.82 -10.31
N GLU A 135 -28.35 21.51 -9.38
CA GLU A 135 -26.89 21.44 -9.22
C GLU A 135 -26.44 20.06 -8.71
N ALA A 136 -27.17 19.46 -7.77
CA ALA A 136 -26.88 18.11 -7.29
C ALA A 136 -27.05 17.05 -8.40
N GLU A 137 -28.09 17.16 -9.21
CA GLU A 137 -28.32 16.28 -10.36
C GLU A 137 -27.20 16.40 -11.41
N ALA A 138 -26.78 17.64 -11.74
CA ALA A 138 -25.66 17.86 -12.65
C ALA A 138 -24.34 17.29 -12.10
N ARG A 139 -24.07 17.41 -10.79
CA ARG A 139 -22.90 16.77 -10.16
C ARG A 139 -22.98 15.24 -10.20
N GLN A 140 -24.16 14.66 -9.99
CA GLN A 140 -24.34 13.21 -10.11
C GLN A 140 -24.11 12.72 -11.55
N GLU A 141 -24.52 13.49 -12.56
CA GLU A 141 -24.22 13.19 -13.97
C GLU A 141 -22.73 13.29 -14.27
N LEU A 142 -22.05 14.34 -13.80
CA LEU A 142 -20.58 14.45 -13.94
C LEU A 142 -19.85 13.27 -13.30
N ILE A 143 -20.30 12.80 -12.12
CA ILE A 143 -19.70 11.62 -11.46
C ILE A 143 -19.91 10.35 -12.30
N ARG A 144 -21.07 10.21 -12.94
CA ARG A 144 -21.34 9.10 -13.86
C ARG A 144 -20.45 9.18 -15.10
N ASP A 145 -20.28 10.36 -15.69
CA ASP A 145 -19.43 10.55 -16.87
C ASP A 145 -17.96 10.30 -16.54
N MET A 146 -17.47 10.81 -15.41
CA MET A 146 -16.11 10.51 -14.93
C MET A 146 -15.88 9.01 -14.69
N SER A 147 -16.92 8.27 -14.29
CA SER A 147 -16.83 6.81 -14.13
C SER A 147 -16.77 6.04 -15.46
N ASN A 148 -17.26 6.64 -16.56
CA ASN A 148 -17.26 6.03 -17.89
C ASN A 148 -15.96 6.30 -18.67
N THR A 149 -15.13 7.24 -18.21
CA THR A 149 -13.79 7.51 -18.77
C THR A 149 -12.72 7.30 -17.70
N PRO A 150 -12.53 6.07 -17.21
CA PRO A 150 -11.50 5.83 -16.22
C PRO A 150 -10.13 6.00 -16.90
N THR A 151 -9.26 6.82 -16.31
CA THR A 151 -7.86 6.83 -16.71
C THR A 151 -7.27 5.46 -16.35
N PRO A 152 -6.78 4.68 -17.33
CA PRO A 152 -6.23 3.37 -17.05
C PRO A 152 -5.03 3.50 -16.11
N SER A 153 -5.04 2.73 -15.03
CA SER A 153 -4.00 2.74 -14.01
C SER A 153 -3.81 1.34 -13.43
N ILE A 154 -2.55 1.00 -13.13
CA ILE A 154 -2.15 -0.25 -12.50
C ILE A 154 -1.53 0.09 -11.15
N PHE A 155 -1.89 -0.63 -10.10
CA PHE A 155 -1.42 -0.37 -8.74
C PHE A 155 -1.31 -1.67 -7.93
N ASN A 156 -0.78 -1.57 -6.72
CA ASN A 156 -0.61 -2.71 -5.80
C ASN A 156 0.12 -3.91 -6.44
N LEU A 157 1.24 -3.64 -7.11
CA LEU A 157 2.05 -4.70 -7.71
C LEU A 157 2.68 -5.56 -6.60
N GLN A 158 2.42 -6.86 -6.63
CA GLN A 158 2.91 -7.84 -5.66
C GLN A 158 3.54 -9.03 -6.37
N TRP A 159 4.73 -9.43 -5.91
CA TRP A 159 5.35 -10.68 -6.34
C TRP A 159 5.05 -11.78 -5.31
N ILE A 160 4.33 -12.81 -5.75
CA ILE A 160 3.90 -13.94 -4.91
C ILE A 160 4.70 -15.17 -5.33
N ARG A 161 5.57 -15.66 -4.43
CA ARG A 161 6.28 -16.93 -4.64
C ARG A 161 5.36 -18.11 -4.32
N LYS A 162 5.14 -18.97 -5.32
CA LYS A 162 4.47 -20.27 -5.17
C LYS A 162 5.51 -21.38 -5.33
N GLU A 163 5.71 -22.16 -4.27
CA GLU A 163 6.50 -23.38 -4.33
C GLU A 163 5.58 -24.55 -4.63
N THR A 164 5.84 -25.27 -5.72
CA THR A 164 5.13 -26.51 -6.01
C THR A 164 6.07 -27.68 -5.78
N PRO A 165 5.84 -28.54 -4.78
CA PRO A 165 6.64 -29.74 -4.60
C PRO A 165 6.32 -30.72 -5.75
N ILE A 166 7.33 -31.09 -6.54
CA ILE A 166 7.20 -32.18 -7.53
C ILE A 166 7.77 -33.49 -6.96
N GLN A 167 7.27 -34.63 -7.45
CA GLN A 167 7.57 -35.98 -6.93
C GLN A 167 9.06 -36.34 -6.91
N GLU A 168 9.90 -35.65 -7.68
CA GLU A 168 11.33 -35.93 -7.84
C GLU A 168 12.26 -35.10 -6.91
N GLY A 169 11.70 -34.34 -5.96
CA GLY A 169 12.48 -33.62 -4.94
C GLY A 169 13.03 -32.26 -5.37
N TYR A 170 12.73 -31.80 -6.58
CA TYR A 170 12.96 -30.42 -7.00
C TYR A 170 11.74 -29.56 -6.65
N SER A 171 11.94 -28.31 -6.25
CA SER A 171 10.87 -27.32 -6.11
C SER A 171 10.89 -26.43 -7.35
N LYS A 172 9.82 -26.41 -8.14
CA LYS A 172 9.68 -25.39 -9.18
C LYS A 172 9.21 -24.10 -8.51
N GLU A 173 10.01 -23.05 -8.60
CA GLU A 173 9.63 -21.72 -8.11
C GLU A 173 8.81 -20.99 -9.18
N ILE A 174 7.51 -20.85 -8.92
CA ILE A 174 6.62 -20.05 -9.75
C ILE A 174 6.45 -18.70 -9.07
N LEU A 175 6.83 -17.62 -9.75
CA LEU A 175 6.61 -16.27 -9.27
C LEU A 175 5.36 -15.70 -9.95
N VAL A 176 4.36 -15.29 -9.18
CA VAL A 176 3.14 -14.66 -9.70
C VAL A 176 3.21 -13.17 -9.47
N LEU A 177 3.18 -12.38 -10.54
CA LEU A 177 2.99 -10.94 -10.47
C LEU A 177 1.48 -10.67 -10.41
N HIS A 178 1.00 -10.27 -9.25
CA HIS A 178 -0.34 -9.75 -9.06
C HIS A 178 -0.32 -8.22 -9.19
N ALA A 179 -1.29 -7.64 -9.87
CA ALA A 179 -1.52 -6.20 -9.84
C ALA A 179 -3.01 -5.88 -9.97
N ASP A 180 -3.45 -4.87 -9.23
CA ASP A 180 -4.80 -4.32 -9.36
C ASP A 180 -4.86 -3.36 -10.55
N THR A 181 -5.97 -3.39 -11.27
CA THR A 181 -6.21 -2.57 -12.45
C THR A 181 -7.44 -1.71 -12.25
N ASN A 182 -7.36 -0.47 -12.67
CA ASN A 182 -8.50 0.44 -12.72
C ASN A 182 -8.58 1.05 -14.11
N GLY A 183 -9.79 1.11 -14.66
CA GLY A 183 -10.05 1.65 -15.98
C GLY A 183 -9.76 0.75 -17.17
N TYR A 184 -9.41 -0.51 -16.93
CA TYR A 184 -9.36 -1.54 -17.95
C TYR A 184 -10.63 -2.39 -17.92
N ALA A 185 -11.14 -2.75 -19.09
CA ALA A 185 -12.31 -3.62 -19.21
C ALA A 185 -11.96 -5.09 -18.90
N GLU A 186 -12.95 -5.87 -18.50
CA GLU A 186 -12.79 -7.31 -18.31
C GLU A 186 -12.33 -7.97 -19.62
N GLY A 187 -11.26 -8.77 -19.56
CA GLY A 187 -10.66 -9.40 -20.74
C GLY A 187 -9.67 -8.51 -21.52
N GLU A 188 -9.48 -7.26 -21.11
CA GLU A 188 -8.47 -6.39 -21.70
C GLU A 188 -7.05 -6.85 -21.35
N THR A 189 -6.10 -6.67 -22.26
CA THR A 189 -4.71 -7.06 -22.06
C THR A 189 -3.89 -5.87 -21.60
N VAL A 190 -3.20 -6.04 -20.48
CA VAL A 190 -2.34 -5.04 -19.86
C VAL A 190 -0.89 -5.47 -19.99
N GLN A 191 -0.03 -4.56 -20.45
CA GLN A 191 1.41 -4.79 -20.55
C GLN A 191 2.16 -4.04 -19.45
N LEU A 192 3.12 -4.74 -18.84
CA LEU A 192 3.97 -4.23 -17.77
C LEU A 192 5.44 -4.46 -18.13
N SER A 193 6.26 -3.43 -18.05
CA SER A 193 7.72 -3.52 -18.24
C SER A 193 8.44 -3.35 -16.90
N VAL A 194 9.38 -4.25 -16.62
CA VAL A 194 10.30 -4.14 -15.48
C VAL A 194 11.61 -3.55 -15.98
N HIS A 195 12.03 -2.43 -15.39
CA HIS A 195 13.26 -1.73 -15.74
C HIS A 195 14.35 -1.97 -14.70
N ALA A 196 15.62 -1.98 -15.13
CA ALA A 196 16.76 -2.05 -14.22
C ALA A 196 16.95 -0.74 -13.44
N THR A 197 17.28 -0.86 -12.15
CA THR A 197 17.45 0.30 -11.25
C THR A 197 18.75 1.09 -11.49
N GLN A 198 19.71 0.55 -12.25
CA GLN A 198 21.03 1.17 -12.47
C GLN A 198 21.32 1.50 -13.93
N GLY A 199 21.54 2.79 -14.19
CA GLY A 199 22.42 3.29 -15.24
C GLY A 199 21.80 3.53 -16.61
N ASP A 200 20.95 2.62 -17.08
CA ASP A 200 20.15 2.78 -18.29
C ASP A 200 18.78 2.17 -18.00
N GLU A 201 17.69 2.79 -18.44
CA GLU A 201 16.30 2.32 -18.30
C GLU A 201 16.03 1.04 -19.13
N GLN A 202 16.97 0.10 -19.16
CA GLN A 202 16.89 -1.12 -19.92
C GLN A 202 15.76 -2.00 -19.36
N ILE A 203 14.86 -2.38 -20.26
CA ILE A 203 13.76 -3.29 -19.97
C ILE A 203 14.36 -4.67 -19.71
N ILE A 204 14.24 -5.14 -18.46
CA ILE A 204 14.64 -6.48 -18.02
C ILE A 204 13.66 -7.50 -18.58
N LYS A 205 12.37 -7.20 -18.51
CA LYS A 205 11.30 -8.13 -18.89
C LYS A 205 9.99 -7.39 -19.16
N GLU A 206 9.23 -7.89 -20.12
CA GLU A 206 7.86 -7.49 -20.36
C GLU A 206 6.91 -8.62 -19.94
N PHE A 207 5.82 -8.23 -19.30
CA PHE A 207 4.76 -9.10 -18.84
C PHE A 207 3.46 -8.65 -19.49
N SER A 208 2.61 -9.62 -19.84
CA SER A 208 1.27 -9.36 -20.40
C SER A 208 0.25 -10.15 -19.58
N GLY A 209 -0.72 -9.45 -19.01
CA GLY A 209 -1.78 -10.02 -18.20
C GLY A 209 -3.15 -9.69 -18.77
N VAL A 210 -4.11 -10.59 -18.60
CA VAL A 210 -5.52 -10.35 -18.97
C VAL A 210 -6.28 -9.95 -17.72
N VAL A 211 -6.99 -8.84 -17.77
CA VAL A 211 -7.78 -8.32 -16.65
C VAL A 211 -8.91 -9.29 -16.33
N LYS A 212 -8.89 -9.78 -15.08
CA LYS A 212 -9.92 -10.62 -14.50
C LYS A 212 -10.36 -10.04 -13.17
N ASN A 213 -11.65 -9.73 -13.04
CA ASN A 213 -12.22 -9.11 -11.85
C ASN A 213 -11.47 -7.85 -11.39
N GLY A 214 -10.99 -7.04 -12.33
CA GLY A 214 -10.22 -5.83 -12.02
C GLY A 214 -8.78 -6.06 -11.55
N SER A 215 -8.23 -7.26 -11.71
CA SER A 215 -6.82 -7.56 -11.39
C SER A 215 -6.15 -8.36 -12.52
N ILE A 216 -4.82 -8.39 -12.53
CA ILE A 216 -4.02 -9.25 -13.40
C ILE A 216 -3.11 -10.13 -12.55
N ASP A 217 -3.10 -11.43 -12.88
CA ASP A 217 -2.18 -12.41 -12.31
C ASP A 217 -1.32 -12.96 -13.46
N ILE A 218 -0.02 -12.77 -13.38
CA ILE A 218 0.93 -13.20 -14.42
C ILE A 218 1.90 -14.19 -13.79
N GLU A 219 1.85 -15.44 -14.21
CA GLU A 219 2.76 -16.48 -13.72
C GLU A 219 4.06 -16.48 -14.52
N TRP A 220 5.18 -16.48 -13.80
CA TRP A 220 6.52 -16.55 -14.33
C TRP A 220 7.27 -17.72 -13.70
N GLU A 221 7.64 -18.69 -14.53
CA GLU A 221 8.48 -19.81 -14.11
C GLU A 221 9.94 -19.37 -14.08
N VAL A 222 10.57 -19.54 -12.91
CA VAL A 222 11.99 -19.25 -12.71
C VAL A 222 12.74 -20.58 -12.67
N ASP A 223 13.59 -20.83 -13.66
CA ASP A 223 14.48 -21.99 -13.65
C ASP A 223 15.55 -21.81 -12.57
N THR A 224 15.43 -22.58 -11.49
CA THR A 224 16.34 -22.54 -10.34
C THR A 224 17.69 -23.23 -10.58
N ASP A 225 17.94 -23.78 -11.77
CA ASP A 225 19.17 -24.52 -12.12
C ASP A 225 20.47 -23.68 -12.13
N SER A 226 20.38 -22.37 -11.90
CA SER A 226 21.52 -21.44 -11.97
C SER A 226 21.88 -20.73 -10.66
N VAL A 227 21.11 -20.90 -9.58
CA VAL A 227 21.49 -20.36 -8.26
C VAL A 227 22.31 -21.40 -7.52
N LYS A 228 23.62 -21.44 -7.80
CA LYS A 228 24.57 -22.12 -6.91
C LYS A 228 24.60 -21.39 -5.55
N PRO A 229 24.64 -22.13 -4.43
CA PRO A 229 24.75 -21.56 -3.09
C PRO A 229 26.06 -20.77 -2.90
#